data_AF-B9YDY5-F1
#
_entry.id   AF-B9YDY5-F1
#
_cell.length_a   1.000
_cell.length_b   1.000
_cell.length_c   1.000
_cell.angle_alpha   90.00
_cell.angle_beta   90.00
_cell.angle_gamma   90.00
#
_symmetry.space_group_name_H-M   'P 1'
#
loop_
_entity.id
_entity.type
_entity.pdbx_description
1 polymer ?
#
loop_
_entity_poly.entity_id
_entity_poly.type
_entity_poly.pdbx_seq_one_letter_code
_entity_poly.pdbx_strand_id
1 'polypeptide(L)'
;MKRSVTEMVFMLLLLTLFVGCSFVTIERCASFYQRMLREQRQDDRVQLPYLVLFNRLQGVSSGQVRVQRIEDQECLVIREQIEDRTYETVFYVQAGQLMELLRQADKPVDLSAGERLAASDPIRFELQGSQLRLQWQREAGTAALSLELKEGAE
;
A
#
# COMPACT_ATOMS: atom_id res chain seq x y z
N MET A 1 -35.43 -41.03 -45.82
CA MET A 1 -34.20 -41.07 -45.01
C MET A 1 -33.40 -39.74 -45.01
N LYS A 2 -34.05 -38.56 -44.95
CA LYS A 2 -33.36 -37.24 -44.94
C LYS A 2 -33.34 -36.53 -43.57
N ARG A 3 -34.18 -36.95 -42.61
CA ARG A 3 -34.31 -36.33 -41.26
C ARG A 3 -33.06 -36.49 -40.38
N SER A 4 -32.41 -37.65 -40.45
CA SER A 4 -31.24 -37.98 -39.62
C SER A 4 -30.03 -37.06 -39.89
N VAL A 5 -29.77 -36.68 -41.14
CA VAL A 5 -28.63 -35.81 -41.47
C VAL A 5 -28.84 -34.39 -40.97
N THR A 6 -30.05 -33.84 -41.12
CA THR A 6 -30.40 -32.52 -40.59
C THR A 6 -30.37 -32.48 -39.07
N GLU A 7 -30.85 -33.52 -38.39
CA GLU A 7 -30.78 -33.64 -36.92
C GLU A 7 -29.33 -33.75 -36.44
N MET A 8 -28.49 -34.49 -37.15
CA MET A 8 -27.06 -34.63 -36.83
C MET A 8 -26.30 -33.31 -37.00
N VAL A 9 -26.55 -32.57 -38.09
CA VAL A 9 -25.95 -31.25 -38.33
C VAL A 9 -26.42 -30.24 -37.28
N PHE A 10 -27.70 -30.28 -36.90
CA PHE A 10 -28.26 -29.42 -35.86
C PHE A 10 -27.64 -29.69 -34.49
N MET A 11 -27.48 -30.96 -34.10
CA MET A 11 -26.79 -31.33 -32.86
C MET A 11 -25.32 -30.90 -32.87
N LEU A 12 -24.61 -31.06 -34.00
CA LEU A 12 -23.22 -30.62 -34.14
C LEU A 12 -23.09 -29.10 -33.98
N LEU A 13 -24.03 -28.33 -34.55
CA LEU A 13 -24.09 -26.87 -34.41
C LEU A 13 -24.31 -26.45 -32.96
N LEU A 14 -25.26 -27.07 -32.26
CA LEU A 14 -25.52 -26.79 -30.84
C LEU A 14 -24.31 -27.14 -29.96
N LEU A 15 -23.65 -28.26 -30.23
CA LEU A 15 -22.44 -28.65 -29.50
C LEU A 15 -21.31 -27.63 -29.72
N THR A 16 -21.10 -27.20 -30.96
CA THR A 16 -20.05 -26.22 -31.29
C THR A 16 -20.36 -24.87 -30.67
N LEU A 17 -21.63 -24.44 -30.68
CA LEU A 17 -22.07 -23.22 -30.01
C LEU A 17 -21.86 -23.31 -28.49
N PHE A 18 -22.23 -24.42 -27.87
CA PHE A 18 -22.04 -24.63 -26.43
C PHE A 18 -20.56 -24.60 -26.03
N VAL A 19 -19.71 -25.29 -26.79
CA VAL A 19 -18.26 -25.30 -26.57
C VAL A 19 -17.69 -23.89 -26.77
N GLY A 20 -18.09 -23.19 -27.82
CA GLY A 20 -17.69 -21.80 -28.07
C GLY A 20 -18.08 -20.85 -26.93
N CYS A 21 -19.33 -20.92 -26.46
CA CYS A 21 -19.80 -20.16 -25.29
C CYS A 21 -19.03 -20.51 -24.02
N SER A 22 -18.67 -21.77 -23.81
CA SER A 22 -17.87 -22.21 -22.65
C SER A 22 -16.47 -21.62 -22.67
N PHE A 23 -15.79 -21.65 -23.82
CA PHE A 23 -14.46 -21.03 -23.97
C PHE A 23 -14.50 -19.52 -23.73
N VAL A 24 -15.48 -18.81 -24.30
CA VAL A 24 -15.66 -17.36 -24.07
C VAL A 24 -15.91 -17.06 -22.59
N THR A 25 -16.70 -17.88 -21.91
CA THR A 25 -16.98 -17.72 -20.48
C THR A 25 -15.72 -17.94 -19.62
N ILE A 26 -14.92 -18.97 -19.92
CA ILE A 26 -13.68 -19.27 -19.20
C ILE A 26 -12.66 -18.14 -19.36
N GLU A 27 -12.45 -17.64 -20.59
CA GLU A 27 -11.59 -16.48 -20.89
C GLU A 27 -12.03 -15.24 -20.10
N ARG A 28 -13.33 -14.96 -20.07
CA ARG A 28 -13.90 -13.83 -19.33
C ARG A 28 -13.72 -13.99 -17.82
N CYS A 29 -13.94 -15.18 -17.27
CA CYS A 29 -13.66 -15.48 -15.87
C CYS A 29 -12.19 -15.24 -15.52
N ALA A 30 -11.24 -15.79 -16.28
CA ALA A 30 -9.81 -15.62 -16.03
C ALA A 30 -9.40 -14.14 -16.05
N SER A 31 -9.90 -13.38 -17.04
CA SER A 31 -9.61 -11.95 -17.15
C SER A 31 -10.21 -11.13 -16.00
N PHE A 32 -11.39 -11.51 -15.50
CA PHE A 32 -12.05 -10.87 -14.37
C PHE A 32 -11.29 -11.13 -13.06
N TYR A 33 -10.89 -12.37 -12.80
CA TYR A 33 -10.06 -12.71 -11.65
C TYR A 33 -8.72 -11.96 -11.64
N GLN A 34 -8.06 -11.87 -12.80
CA GLN A 34 -6.80 -11.13 -12.90
C GLN A 34 -6.98 -9.61 -12.70
N ARG A 35 -8.09 -9.03 -13.16
CA ARG A 35 -8.41 -7.62 -12.93
C ARG A 35 -8.70 -7.33 -11.47
N MET A 36 -9.53 -8.16 -10.83
CA MET A 36 -9.84 -8.04 -9.40
C MET A 36 -8.59 -8.13 -8.52
N LEU A 37 -7.68 -9.06 -8.80
CA LEU A 37 -6.40 -9.17 -8.07
C LEU A 37 -5.46 -7.98 -8.30
N ARG A 38 -5.51 -7.34 -9.47
CA ARG A 38 -4.70 -6.15 -9.76
C ARG A 38 -5.24 -4.92 -9.04
N GLU A 39 -6.56 -4.73 -9.04
CA GLU A 39 -7.22 -3.63 -8.31
C GLU A 39 -6.97 -3.75 -6.81
N GLN A 40 -7.07 -4.98 -6.25
CA GLN A 40 -6.79 -5.22 -4.84
C GLN A 40 -5.34 -4.89 -4.46
N ARG A 41 -4.35 -5.26 -5.29
CA ARG A 41 -2.93 -4.92 -5.06
C ARG A 41 -2.64 -3.42 -5.15
N GLN A 42 -3.40 -2.68 -5.95
CA GLN A 42 -3.24 -1.24 -6.09
C GLN A 42 -3.80 -0.48 -4.88
N ASP A 43 -4.94 -0.94 -4.35
CA ASP A 43 -5.49 -0.40 -3.10
C ASP A 43 -4.62 -0.77 -1.88
N ASP A 44 -4.01 -1.96 -1.87
CA ASP A 44 -3.12 -2.41 -0.79
C ASP A 44 -1.89 -1.48 -0.60
N ARG A 45 -1.40 -0.84 -1.67
CA ARG A 45 -0.22 0.05 -1.65
C ARG A 45 -0.44 1.40 -0.96
N VAL A 46 -1.70 1.74 -0.66
CA VAL A 46 -2.07 2.90 0.15
C VAL A 46 -2.63 2.44 1.49
N GLN A 47 -3.55 1.47 1.48
CA GLN A 47 -4.27 1.06 2.69
C GLN A 47 -3.36 0.37 3.72
N LEU A 48 -2.48 -0.55 3.32
CA LEU A 48 -1.60 -1.25 4.25
C LEU A 48 -0.55 -0.29 4.85
N PRO A 49 0.19 0.52 4.07
CA PRO A 49 1.11 1.52 4.62
C PRO A 49 0.41 2.52 5.54
N TYR A 50 -0.80 2.96 5.17
CA TYR A 50 -1.59 3.83 6.04
C TYR A 50 -1.91 3.16 7.38
N LEU A 51 -2.41 1.93 7.37
CA LEU A 51 -2.78 1.22 8.60
C LEU A 51 -1.57 0.97 9.51
N VAL A 52 -0.41 0.67 8.93
CA VAL A 52 0.84 0.53 9.68
C VAL A 52 1.24 1.86 10.33
N LEU A 53 1.30 2.94 9.53
CA LEU A 53 1.63 4.27 10.05
C LEU A 53 0.61 4.75 11.09
N PHE A 54 -0.69 4.51 10.86
CA PHE A 54 -1.76 4.85 11.79
C PHE A 54 -1.57 4.17 13.15
N ASN A 55 -1.33 2.85 13.15
CA ASN A 55 -1.09 2.11 14.40
C ASN A 55 0.18 2.57 15.12
N ARG A 56 1.24 2.92 14.39
CA ARG A 56 2.50 3.42 14.97
C ARG A 56 2.38 4.83 15.52
N LEU A 57 1.58 5.68 14.89
CA LEU A 57 1.33 7.06 15.32
C LEU A 57 0.22 7.16 16.37
N GLN A 58 -0.53 6.09 16.58
CA GLN A 58 -1.60 6.06 17.57
C GLN A 58 -1.02 6.25 18.98
N GLY A 59 -1.35 7.37 19.60
CA GLY A 59 -0.88 7.68 20.95
C GLY A 59 0.45 8.44 21.02
N VAL A 60 1.09 8.70 19.87
CA VAL A 60 2.28 9.54 19.79
C VAL A 60 1.88 11.02 19.86
N SER A 61 2.63 11.79 20.64
CA SER A 61 2.44 13.25 20.75
C SER A 61 3.03 13.97 19.54
N SER A 62 2.42 15.10 19.14
CA SER A 62 2.93 15.95 18.07
C SER A 62 4.39 16.37 18.26
N GLY A 63 4.83 16.58 19.51
CA GLY A 63 6.22 16.93 19.84
C GLY A 63 7.24 15.83 19.59
N GLN A 64 6.79 14.58 19.47
CA GLN A 64 7.63 13.41 19.21
C GLN A 64 7.83 13.14 17.71
N VAL A 65 6.98 13.71 16.86
CA VAL A 65 6.97 13.45 15.42
C VAL A 65 7.69 14.57 14.68
N ARG A 66 8.55 14.22 13.73
CA ARG A 66 9.24 15.18 12.87
C ARG A 66 9.31 14.65 11.45
N VAL A 67 9.17 15.54 10.48
CA VAL A 67 9.47 15.24 9.07
C VAL A 67 10.82 15.85 8.75
N GLN A 68 11.74 15.04 8.23
CA GLN A 68 13.07 15.51 7.82
C GLN A 68 13.54 14.75 6.58
N ARG A 69 14.53 15.32 5.89
CA ARG A 69 15.24 14.63 4.81
C ARG A 69 16.54 14.01 5.33
N ILE A 70 16.75 12.74 5.02
CA ILE A 70 17.98 11.99 5.33
C ILE A 70 18.45 11.39 4.01
N GLU A 71 19.68 11.68 3.56
CA GLU A 71 20.22 11.16 2.29
C GLU A 71 19.28 11.38 1.08
N ASP A 72 18.71 12.59 0.97
CA ASP A 72 17.69 13.01 -0.02
C ASP A 72 16.32 12.29 0.07
N GLN A 73 16.19 11.30 0.94
CA GLN A 73 14.95 10.60 1.21
C GLN A 73 14.11 11.38 2.24
N GLU A 74 12.82 11.56 1.95
CA GLU A 74 11.89 12.12 2.93
C GLU A 74 11.50 11.05 3.96
N CYS A 75 11.66 11.40 5.23
CA CYS A 75 11.51 10.51 6.36
C CYS A 75 10.58 11.10 7.42
N LEU A 76 9.72 10.24 7.98
CA LEU A 76 8.96 10.52 9.18
C LEU A 76 9.70 9.90 10.38
N VAL A 77 10.11 10.73 11.32
CA VAL A 77 10.85 10.33 12.51
C VAL A 77 9.97 10.47 13.73
N ILE A 78 9.84 9.39 14.49
CA ILE A 78 9.22 9.38 15.81
C ILE A 78 10.32 9.24 16.85
N ARG A 79 10.39 10.18 17.79
CA ARG A 79 11.38 10.18 18.87
C ARG A 79 10.73 9.78 20.19
N GLU A 80 11.30 8.77 20.82
CA GLU A 80 10.85 8.25 22.10
C GLU A 80 12.00 8.27 23.11
N GLN A 81 11.70 8.67 24.34
CA GLN A 81 12.64 8.59 25.45
C GLN A 81 12.21 7.44 26.35
N ILE A 82 13.08 6.44 26.45
CA ILE A 82 12.85 5.25 27.26
C ILE A 82 14.03 5.17 28.22
N GLU A 83 13.74 5.31 29.52
CA GLU A 83 14.75 5.48 30.57
C GLU A 83 15.66 6.70 30.26
N ASP A 84 16.98 6.50 30.23
CA ASP A 84 17.99 7.52 29.91
C ASP A 84 18.43 7.49 28.43
N ARG A 85 17.69 6.79 27.56
CA ARG A 85 18.05 6.65 26.14
C ARG A 85 16.97 7.21 25.23
N THR A 86 17.42 7.92 24.19
CA THR A 86 16.56 8.41 23.12
C THR A 86 16.62 7.44 21.94
N TYR A 87 15.47 6.92 21.56
CA TYR A 87 15.28 6.11 20.37
C TYR A 87 14.56 6.91 19.29
N GLU A 88 14.88 6.60 18.05
CA GLU A 88 14.24 7.14 16.86
C GLU A 88 13.74 5.99 16.01
N THR A 89 12.45 6.04 15.68
CA THR A 89 11.81 5.17 14.69
C THR A 89 11.65 5.99 13.42
N VAL A 90 12.32 5.58 12.35
CA VAL A 90 12.37 6.29 11.08
C VAL A 90 11.57 5.53 10.03
N PHE A 91 10.54 6.15 9.48
CA PHE A 91 9.74 5.63 8.37
C PHE A 91 10.09 6.35 7.08
N TYR A 92 10.24 5.60 5.99
CA TYR A 92 10.59 6.13 4.67
C TYR A 92 10.16 5.16 3.57
N VAL A 93 10.11 5.63 2.34
CA VAL A 93 9.78 4.77 1.18
C VAL A 93 11.03 4.54 0.36
N GLN A 94 11.45 3.28 0.22
CA GLN A 94 12.61 2.89 -0.59
C GLN A 94 12.22 1.75 -1.53
N ALA A 95 12.58 1.87 -2.81
CA ALA A 95 12.30 0.85 -3.83
C ALA A 95 10.82 0.38 -3.87
N GLY A 96 9.88 1.30 -3.63
CA GLY A 96 8.44 1.00 -3.63
C GLY A 96 7.97 0.19 -2.41
N GLN A 97 8.70 0.26 -1.30
CA GLN A 97 8.36 -0.35 -0.02
C GLN A 97 8.38 0.72 1.07
N LEU A 98 7.40 0.69 1.98
CA LEU A 98 7.48 1.37 3.26
C LEU A 98 8.47 0.62 4.14
N MET A 99 9.45 1.36 4.64
CA MET A 99 10.54 0.88 5.49
C MET A 99 10.40 1.44 6.90
N GLU A 100 10.85 0.69 7.91
CA GLU A 100 10.98 1.12 9.30
C GLU A 100 12.41 0.86 9.79
N LEU A 101 13.04 1.86 10.39
CA LEU A 101 14.34 1.72 11.04
C LEU A 101 14.23 2.21 12.49
N LEU A 102 14.36 1.29 13.44
CA LEU A 102 14.51 1.61 14.85
C LEU A 102 16.00 1.75 15.20
N ARG A 103 16.36 2.88 15.79
CA ARG A 103 17.76 3.20 16.15
C ARG A 103 17.84 4.00 17.43
N GLN A 104 19.03 4.03 18.02
CA GLN A 104 19.35 5.03 19.04
C GLN A 104 19.72 6.36 18.35
N ALA A 105 19.28 7.47 18.93
CA ALA A 105 19.43 8.80 18.33
C ALA A 105 20.90 9.27 18.20
N ASP A 106 21.80 8.70 19.00
CA ASP A 106 23.24 9.02 19.05
C ASP A 106 24.08 8.29 18.01
N LYS A 107 23.52 7.27 17.33
CA LYS A 107 24.21 6.52 16.27
C LYS A 107 24.07 7.20 14.92
N PRO A 108 24.92 6.89 13.92
CA PRO A 108 24.70 7.31 12.53
C PRO A 108 23.44 6.64 11.94
N VAL A 109 22.75 7.33 11.03
CA VAL A 109 21.58 6.79 10.34
C VAL A 109 22.08 6.00 9.12
N ASP A 110 21.61 4.76 8.98
CA ASP A 110 21.83 3.94 7.79
C ASP A 110 20.48 3.44 7.29
N LEU A 111 19.94 4.11 6.26
CA LEU A 111 18.65 3.75 5.68
C LEU A 111 18.68 2.43 4.90
N SER A 112 19.84 1.82 4.68
CA SER A 112 19.90 0.49 4.06
C SER A 112 19.56 -0.64 5.03
N ALA A 113 19.67 -0.38 6.34
CA ALA A 113 19.44 -1.36 7.39
C ALA A 113 17.97 -1.47 7.86
N GLY A 114 17.05 -0.69 7.29
CA GLY A 114 15.64 -0.71 7.68
C GLY A 114 14.91 -1.99 7.28
N GLU A 115 13.85 -2.29 8.02
CA GLU A 115 12.97 -3.43 7.80
C GLU A 115 11.84 -3.06 6.84
N ARG A 116 11.45 -4.01 5.98
CA ARG A 116 10.34 -3.83 5.02
C ARG A 116 9.02 -4.09 5.72
N LEU A 117 8.12 -3.11 5.69
CA LEU A 117 6.79 -3.24 6.30
C LEU A 117 5.73 -3.63 5.28
N ALA A 118 5.65 -2.89 4.17
CA ALA A 118 4.61 -3.09 3.16
C ALA A 118 5.02 -2.50 1.81
N ALA A 119 4.43 -3.01 0.72
CA ALA A 119 4.54 -2.32 -0.58
C ALA A 119 3.85 -0.95 -0.50
N SER A 120 4.47 0.09 -1.06
CA SER A 120 3.90 1.43 -1.03
C SER A 120 4.27 2.24 -2.26
N ASP A 121 3.33 3.06 -2.70
CA ASP A 121 3.62 4.15 -3.64
C ASP A 121 4.36 5.29 -2.90
N PRO A 122 5.08 6.18 -3.59
CA PRO A 122 5.82 7.27 -2.96
C PRO A 122 4.93 8.10 -2.02
N ILE A 123 5.36 8.28 -0.77
CA ILE A 123 4.65 9.03 0.26
C ILE A 123 5.34 10.37 0.45
N ARG A 124 4.55 11.45 0.53
CA ARG A 124 4.97 12.72 1.12
C ARG A 124 4.39 12.91 2.50
N PHE A 125 5.23 13.39 3.41
CA PHE A 125 4.89 13.70 4.78
C PHE A 125 4.88 15.22 4.98
N GLU A 126 3.79 15.75 5.51
CA GLU A 126 3.68 17.17 5.87
C GLU A 126 3.17 17.27 7.30
N LEU A 127 3.93 17.88 8.20
CA LEU A 127 3.51 18.13 9.58
C LEU A 127 3.18 19.61 9.74
N GLN A 128 1.95 19.93 10.12
CA GLN A 128 1.47 21.29 10.39
C GLN A 128 0.85 21.34 11.79
N GLY A 129 1.63 21.82 12.77
CA GLY A 129 1.21 21.80 14.18
C GLY A 129 1.03 20.37 14.69
N SER A 130 -0.18 20.04 15.13
CA SER A 130 -0.58 18.69 15.56
C SER A 130 -1.13 17.81 14.42
N GLN A 131 -1.28 18.34 13.21
CA GLN A 131 -1.82 17.59 12.08
C GLN A 131 -0.70 17.05 11.19
N LEU A 132 -0.64 15.72 11.02
CA LEU A 132 0.23 15.04 10.06
C LEU A 132 -0.58 14.68 8.81
N ARG A 133 -0.16 15.18 7.66
CA ARG A 133 -0.73 14.83 6.35
C ARG A 133 0.21 13.89 5.60
N LEU A 134 -0.36 12.79 5.12
CA LEU A 134 0.28 11.77 4.30
C LEU A 134 -0.29 11.87 2.88
N GLN A 135 0.56 11.96 1.87
CA GLN A 135 0.14 12.03 0.47
C GLN A 135 0.86 10.97 -0.37
N TRP A 136 0.11 10.00 -0.90
CA TRP A 136 0.62 9.01 -1.85
C TRP A 136 0.53 9.54 -3.29
N GLN A 137 1.65 9.50 -4.00
CA GLN A 137 1.74 9.86 -5.42
C GLN A 137 1.55 8.61 -6.28
N ARG A 138 0.38 8.48 -6.93
CA ARG A 138 0.05 7.34 -7.79
C ARG A 138 -0.12 7.79 -9.23
N GLU A 139 0.04 6.87 -10.18
CA GLU A 139 -0.22 7.13 -11.60
C GLU A 139 -1.68 7.54 -11.87
N ALA A 140 -2.63 6.99 -11.10
CA ALA A 140 -4.06 7.30 -11.19
C ALA A 140 -4.49 8.56 -10.41
N GLY A 141 -3.54 9.31 -9.83
CA GLY A 141 -3.77 10.52 -9.05
C GLY A 141 -3.26 10.43 -7.60
N THR A 142 -3.45 11.49 -6.83
CA THR A 142 -2.97 11.58 -5.45
C THR A 142 -4.00 11.06 -4.46
N ALA A 143 -3.59 10.23 -3.50
CA ALA A 143 -4.38 9.90 -2.32
C ALA A 143 -3.80 10.67 -1.13
N ALA A 144 -4.64 11.33 -0.34
CA ALA A 144 -4.20 12.08 0.84
C ALA A 144 -5.01 11.66 2.07
N LEU A 145 -4.32 11.49 3.19
CA LEU A 145 -4.91 11.21 4.50
C LEU A 145 -4.32 12.18 5.51
N SER A 146 -5.14 12.65 6.45
CA SER A 146 -4.69 13.54 7.52
C SER A 146 -4.98 12.89 8.85
N LEU A 147 -4.01 12.97 9.75
CA LEU A 147 -4.01 12.38 11.08
C LEU A 147 -3.82 13.50 12.10
N GLU A 148 -4.62 13.48 13.15
CA GLU A 148 -4.47 14.38 14.28
C GLU A 148 -3.65 13.67 15.36
N LEU A 149 -2.48 14.21 15.65
CA LEU A 149 -1.60 13.72 16.71
C LEU A 149 -2.09 14.26 18.04
N LYS A 150 -1.85 13.52 19.13
CA LYS A 150 -2.20 14.02 20.45
C LYS A 150 -1.36 15.26 20.77
N GLU A 151 -2.00 16.30 21.28
CA GLU A 151 -1.26 17.38 21.92
C GLU A 151 -0.62 16.82 23.20
N GLY A 152 0.69 17.01 23.34
CA GLY A 152 1.37 16.67 24.59
C GLY A 152 0.75 17.50 25.71
N ALA A 153 0.27 16.84 26.76
CA ALA A 153 -0.04 17.53 28.01
C ALA A 153 1.29 18.11 28.53
N GLU A 154 1.36 19.44 28.63
CA GLU A 154 2.41 20.15 29.38
C GLU A 154 2.45 19.68 30.84
#